data_AF-A0A7C2EU76-F1
#
_entry.id   AF-A0A7C2EU76-F1
#
_cell.length_a   1.000
_cell.length_b   1.000
_cell.length_c   1.000
_cell.angle_alpha   90.00
_cell.angle_beta   90.00
_cell.angle_gamma   90.00
#
_symmetry.space_group_name_H-M   'P 1'
#
loop_
_entity.id
_entity.type
_entity.pdbx_description
1 polymer ?
#
loop_
_entity_poly.entity_id
_entity_poly.type
_entity_poly.pdbx_seq_one_letter_code
_entity_poly.pdbx_strand_id
1 'polypeptide(L)'
;MALVASKGSLDMAYPPLILATTAASLGWEVGIFFTFYGLDILHKDRIHKLKVGPVGNPAMPPPIRALPFLKVPNIVGALPGMTAMATLMMKSWIARAKLPTIPELMDFARECEVSLYA
;
A
#
# COMPACT_ATOMS: atom_id res chain seq x y z
N MET A 1 -16.09 3.95 -12.45
CA MET A 1 -14.60 3.84 -12.47
C MET A 1 -14.21 2.42 -12.11
N ALA A 2 -13.35 1.79 -12.91
CA ALA A 2 -12.84 0.45 -12.64
C ALA A 2 -11.35 0.51 -12.29
N LEU A 3 -10.97 -0.12 -11.19
CA LEU A 3 -9.59 -0.21 -10.71
C LEU A 3 -9.16 -1.66 -10.64
N VAL A 4 -7.86 -1.92 -10.82
CA VAL A 4 -7.26 -3.25 -10.65
C VAL A 4 -6.21 -3.19 -9.55
N ALA A 5 -6.39 -4.01 -8.52
CA ALA A 5 -5.43 -4.22 -7.45
C ALA A 5 -4.73 -5.56 -7.66
N SER A 6 -3.57 -5.55 -8.34
CA SER A 6 -2.81 -6.77 -8.68
C SER A 6 -1.63 -7.06 -7.74
N LYS A 7 -1.29 -6.12 -6.85
CA LYS A 7 -0.13 -6.18 -5.96
C LYS A 7 -0.59 -6.20 -4.50
N GLY A 8 0.01 -7.09 -3.70
CA GLY A 8 -0.29 -7.26 -2.27
C GLY A 8 0.76 -6.66 -1.33
N SER A 9 1.63 -5.75 -1.79
CA SER A 9 2.56 -5.07 -0.90
C SER A 9 1.88 -3.89 -0.20
N LEU A 10 2.37 -3.52 0.98
CA LEU A 10 1.76 -2.47 1.81
C LEU A 10 1.65 -1.15 1.05
N ASP A 11 2.69 -0.75 0.34
CA ASP A 11 2.77 0.47 -0.47
C ASP A 11 1.80 0.46 -1.67
N MET A 12 1.58 -0.70 -2.28
CA MET A 12 0.71 -0.82 -3.46
C MET A 12 -0.77 -1.05 -3.12
N ALA A 13 -1.10 -1.38 -1.88
CA ALA A 13 -2.48 -1.48 -1.41
C ALA A 13 -3.16 -0.11 -1.24
N TYR A 14 -2.38 0.95 -0.95
CA TYR A 14 -2.89 2.30 -0.71
C TYR A 14 -3.52 2.95 -1.96
N PRO A 15 -2.86 3.00 -3.13
CA PRO A 15 -3.39 3.72 -4.29
C PRO A 15 -4.81 3.31 -4.72
N PRO A 16 -5.14 2.02 -4.94
CA PRO A 16 -6.49 1.67 -5.38
C PRO A 16 -7.55 2.02 -4.33
N LEU A 17 -7.25 1.87 -3.03
CA LEU A 17 -8.21 2.18 -1.96
C LEU A 17 -8.40 3.69 -1.77
N ILE A 18 -7.33 4.49 -1.79
CA ILE A 18 -7.42 5.96 -1.72
C ILE A 18 -8.22 6.50 -2.92
N LEU A 19 -7.90 6.03 -4.13
CA LEU A 19 -8.60 6.48 -5.34
C LEU A 19 -10.08 6.08 -5.30
N ALA A 20 -10.38 4.84 -4.90
CA ALA A 20 -11.75 4.36 -4.84
C ALA A 20 -12.58 5.13 -3.83
N THR A 21 -12.10 5.27 -2.59
CA THR A 21 -12.81 6.00 -1.54
C THR A 21 -12.99 7.48 -1.89
N THR A 22 -11.97 8.13 -2.45
CA THR A 22 -12.07 9.52 -2.90
C THR A 22 -13.11 9.67 -4.01
N ALA A 23 -13.04 8.85 -5.06
CA ALA A 23 -13.99 8.94 -6.17
C ALA A 23 -15.43 8.60 -5.72
N ALA A 24 -15.60 7.59 -4.87
CA ALA A 24 -16.90 7.23 -4.32
C ALA A 24 -17.49 8.37 -3.47
N SER A 25 -16.67 9.04 -2.65
CA SER A 25 -17.11 10.24 -1.89
C SER A 25 -17.51 11.41 -2.78
N LEU A 26 -17.02 11.46 -4.03
CA LEU A 26 -17.42 12.43 -5.05
C LEU A 26 -18.63 11.96 -5.87
N GLY A 27 -19.30 10.87 -5.46
CA GLY A 27 -20.50 10.33 -6.09
C GLY A 27 -20.25 9.45 -7.31
N TRP A 28 -19.02 8.96 -7.52
CA TRP A 28 -18.72 8.07 -8.63
C TRP A 28 -19.10 6.64 -8.27
N GLU A 29 -19.65 5.90 -9.22
CA GLU A 29 -19.73 4.44 -9.11
C GLU A 29 -18.32 3.86 -9.30
N VAL A 30 -17.83 3.09 -8.32
CA VAL A 30 -16.46 2.55 -8.33
C VAL A 30 -16.45 1.05 -8.08
N GLY A 31 -15.64 0.33 -8.86
CA GLY A 31 -15.30 -1.06 -8.61
C GLY A 31 -13.79 -1.27 -8.52
N ILE A 32 -13.35 -2.14 -7.61
CA ILE A 32 -11.96 -2.62 -7.52
C ILE A 32 -11.94 -4.12 -7.77
N PHE A 33 -11.23 -4.56 -8.80
CA PHE A 33 -10.93 -5.97 -9.06
C PHE A 33 -9.58 -6.35 -8.44
N PHE A 34 -9.61 -7.18 -7.41
CA PHE A 34 -8.42 -7.70 -6.73
C PHE A 34 -7.98 -8.99 -7.41
N THR A 35 -6.72 -9.08 -7.82
CA THR A 35 -6.22 -10.25 -8.54
C THR A 35 -4.76 -10.55 -8.20
N PHE A 36 -4.31 -11.77 -8.51
CA PHE A 36 -2.97 -12.28 -8.17
C PHE A 36 -2.62 -12.03 -6.69
N TYR A 37 -1.55 -11.30 -6.41
CA TYR A 37 -1.11 -10.96 -5.07
C TYR A 37 -2.02 -9.93 -4.38
N GLY A 38 -2.84 -9.19 -5.13
CA GLY A 38 -3.79 -8.23 -4.57
C GLY A 38 -4.90 -8.88 -3.73
N LEU A 39 -5.14 -10.18 -3.90
CA LEU A 39 -6.08 -10.95 -3.06
C LEU A 39 -5.69 -10.94 -1.57
N ASP A 40 -4.42 -10.69 -1.25
CA ASP A 40 -3.96 -10.54 0.13
C ASP A 40 -4.55 -9.32 0.84
N ILE A 41 -4.98 -8.31 0.08
CA ILE A 41 -5.67 -7.12 0.59
C ILE A 41 -7.08 -7.48 1.06
N LEU A 42 -7.76 -8.45 0.42
CA LEU A 42 -9.08 -8.92 0.82
C LEU A 42 -9.04 -9.95 1.95
N HIS A 43 -7.90 -10.62 2.13
CA HIS A 43 -7.79 -11.70 3.10
C HIS A 43 -7.69 -11.19 4.54
N LYS A 44 -8.64 -11.61 5.39
CA LYS A 44 -8.78 -11.18 6.80
C LYS A 44 -7.48 -11.20 7.60
N ASP A 45 -6.67 -12.25 7.47
CA ASP A 45 -5.41 -12.35 8.23
C ASP A 45 -4.21 -11.66 7.57
N ARG A 46 -4.21 -11.52 6.23
CA ARG A 46 -3.02 -11.06 5.49
C ARG A 46 -3.02 -9.55 5.30
N ILE A 47 -4.19 -8.92 5.26
CA ILE A 47 -4.35 -7.46 5.19
C ILE A 47 -3.57 -6.72 6.29
N HIS A 48 -3.42 -7.31 7.49
CA HIS A 48 -2.66 -6.72 8.60
C HIS A 48 -1.15 -6.96 8.53
N LYS A 49 -0.71 -7.86 7.64
CA LYS A 49 0.67 -8.37 7.55
C LYS A 49 1.36 -7.96 6.25
N LEU A 50 0.75 -7.08 5.44
CA LEU A 50 1.36 -6.57 4.21
C LEU A 50 2.69 -5.87 4.54
N LYS A 51 3.69 -6.11 3.69
CA LYS A 51 5.06 -5.62 3.83
C LYS A 51 5.48 -4.84 2.59
N VAL A 52 6.56 -4.10 2.72
CA VAL A 52 7.21 -3.40 1.61
C VAL A 52 8.53 -4.10 1.27
N GLY A 53 8.77 -4.30 -0.03
CA GLY A 53 10.04 -4.84 -0.50
C GLY A 53 11.16 -3.79 -0.39
N PRO A 54 12.34 -4.12 0.15
CA PRO A 54 13.45 -3.17 0.30
C PRO A 54 14.21 -2.90 -1.00
N VAL A 55 13.89 -3.62 -2.08
CA VAL A 55 14.58 -3.58 -3.39
C VAL A 55 13.57 -3.55 -4.53
N GLY A 56 14.00 -3.09 -5.71
CA GLY A 56 13.23 -3.18 -6.96
C GLY A 56 12.29 -2.01 -7.24
N ASN A 57 12.14 -1.06 -6.32
CA ASN A 57 11.42 0.20 -6.56
C ASN A 57 12.40 1.39 -6.55
N PRO A 58 12.73 1.98 -7.72
CA PRO A 58 13.65 3.12 -7.81
C PRO A 58 13.13 4.40 -7.14
N ALA A 59 11.82 4.49 -6.92
CA ALA A 59 11.16 5.60 -6.23
C ALA A 59 11.19 5.43 -4.70
N MET A 60 11.86 4.39 -4.18
CA MET A 60 12.05 4.26 -2.75
C MET A 60 12.74 5.50 -2.18
N PRO A 61 12.13 6.16 -1.19
CA PRO A 61 12.74 7.31 -0.55
C PRO A 61 14.05 6.93 0.17
N PRO A 62 14.99 7.89 0.25
CA PRO A 62 16.26 7.70 0.92
C PRO A 62 16.06 7.41 2.42
N PRO A 63 16.95 6.63 3.05
CA PRO A 63 16.85 6.29 4.46
C PRO A 63 16.97 7.54 5.34
N ILE A 64 17.74 8.53 4.90
CA ILE A 64 17.87 9.84 5.53
C ILE A 64 17.29 10.89 4.59
N ARG A 65 16.09 11.40 4.89
CA ARG A 65 15.40 12.42 4.08
C ARG A 65 16.23 13.69 3.87
N ALA A 66 17.10 14.05 4.83
CA ALA A 66 17.97 15.22 4.75
C ALA A 66 19.11 15.08 3.72
N LEU A 67 19.45 13.86 3.30
CA LEU A 67 20.51 13.58 2.32
C LEU A 67 19.93 12.81 1.13
N PRO A 68 19.23 13.48 0.21
CA PRO A 68 18.43 12.83 -0.83
C PRO A 68 19.25 12.07 -1.88
N PHE A 69 20.56 12.32 -1.94
CA PHE A 69 21.49 11.63 -2.83
C PHE A 69 21.94 10.25 -2.31
N LEU A 70 21.74 9.97 -1.01
CA LEU A 70 22.11 8.69 -0.40
C LEU A 70 21.03 7.64 -0.68
N LYS A 71 21.23 6.87 -1.76
CA LYS A 71 20.40 5.70 -2.09
C LYS A 71 20.95 4.45 -1.41
N VAL A 72 20.05 3.60 -0.91
CA VAL A 72 20.44 2.29 -0.37
C VAL A 72 20.93 1.41 -1.53
N PRO A 73 22.18 0.90 -1.52
CA PRO A 73 22.62 -0.04 -2.52
C PRO A 73 21.75 -1.31 -2.50
N ASN A 74 21.42 -1.87 -3.66
CA ASN A 74 20.55 -3.05 -3.75
C ASN A 74 21.05 -4.25 -2.93
N ILE A 75 22.38 -4.43 -2.84
CA ILE A 75 22.98 -5.51 -2.04
C ILE A 75 22.65 -5.39 -0.55
N VAL A 76 22.54 -4.16 -0.05
CA VAL A 76 22.14 -3.91 1.34
C VAL A 76 20.68 -4.28 1.51
N GLY A 77 19.80 -3.89 0.58
CA GLY A 77 18.38 -4.23 0.64
C GLY A 77 18.07 -5.73 0.60
N ALA A 78 18.97 -6.55 0.05
CA ALA A 78 18.84 -8.01 0.03
C ALA A 78 19.23 -8.71 1.35
N LEU A 79 19.82 -7.98 2.31
CA LEU A 79 20.22 -8.55 3.59
C LEU A 79 19.00 -9.00 4.42
N PRO A 80 19.13 -10.09 5.22
CA PRO A 80 18.08 -10.52 6.14
C PRO A 80 17.63 -9.38 7.07
N GLY A 81 16.32 -9.25 7.28
CA GLY A 81 15.73 -8.22 8.14
C GLY A 81 15.43 -6.88 7.46
N MET A 82 16.00 -6.59 6.30
CA MET A 82 15.78 -5.31 5.61
C MET A 82 14.34 -5.08 5.17
N THR A 83 13.60 -6.14 4.83
CA THR A 83 12.15 -6.07 4.56
C THR A 83 11.37 -5.57 5.78
N ALA A 84 11.71 -6.04 6.98
CA ALA A 84 11.05 -5.62 8.21
C ALA A 84 11.37 -4.15 8.50
N MET A 85 12.64 -3.75 8.37
CA MET A 85 13.08 -2.37 8.52
C MET A 85 12.37 -1.43 7.53
N ALA A 86 12.34 -1.78 6.24
CA ALA A 86 11.66 -1.00 5.22
C ALA A 86 10.16 -0.88 5.50
N THR A 87 9.52 -1.96 5.95
CA THR A 87 8.10 -1.95 6.32
C THR A 87 7.84 -1.04 7.52
N LEU A 88 8.67 -1.10 8.57
CA LEU A 88 8.55 -0.23 9.75
C LEU A 88 8.72 1.24 9.37
N MET A 89 9.72 1.54 8.54
CA MET A 89 9.98 2.87 8.02
C MET A 89 8.78 3.40 7.23
N MET A 90 8.22 2.61 6.31
CA MET A 90 7.01 2.97 5.55
C MET A 90 5.81 3.22 6.46
N LYS A 91 5.52 2.31 7.41
CA LYS A 91 4.44 2.49 8.39
C LYS A 91 4.62 3.79 9.17
N SER A 92 5.85 4.14 9.54
CA SER A 92 6.14 5.41 10.22
C SER A 92 5.83 6.64 9.35
N TRP A 93 6.05 6.56 8.03
CA TRP A 93 5.74 7.65 7.10
C TRP A 93 4.24 7.81 6.88
N ILE A 94 3.53 6.70 6.70
CA ILE A 94 2.06 6.65 6.61
C ILE A 94 1.45 7.31 7.85
N ALA A 95 1.89 6.89 9.05
CA ALA A 95 1.40 7.46 10.30
C ALA A 95 1.69 8.97 10.42
N ARG A 96 2.89 9.42 10.04
CA ARG A 96 3.24 10.86 10.03
C ARG A 96 2.42 11.66 9.03
N ALA A 97 2.05 11.06 7.90
CA ALA A 97 1.18 11.65 6.90
C ALA A 97 -0.31 11.61 7.30
N LYS A 98 -0.64 11.02 8.46
CA LYS A 98 -2.02 10.84 8.95
C LYS A 98 -2.92 10.10 7.95
N LEU A 99 -2.33 9.17 7.20
CA LEU A 99 -3.09 8.30 6.32
C LEU A 99 -3.79 7.22 7.14
N PRO A 100 -5.05 6.88 6.81
CA PRO A 100 -5.72 5.75 7.44
C PRO A 100 -4.97 4.43 7.18
N THR A 101 -5.21 3.42 7.99
CA THR A 101 -4.67 2.08 7.74
C THR A 101 -5.35 1.42 6.54
N ILE A 102 -4.73 0.41 5.93
CA ILE A 102 -5.37 -0.35 4.83
C ILE A 102 -6.72 -0.95 5.25
N PRO A 103 -6.88 -1.55 6.45
CA PRO A 103 -8.19 -1.96 6.94
C PRO A 103 -9.20 -0.83 7.04
N GLU A 104 -8.82 0.34 7.58
CA GLU A 104 -9.71 1.50 7.66
C GLU A 104 -10.16 1.98 6.28
N LEU A 105 -9.23 2.05 5.31
CA LEU A 105 -9.58 2.39 3.93
C LEU A 105 -10.50 1.36 3.27
N MET A 106 -10.34 0.08 3.61
CA MET A 106 -11.21 -0.99 3.15
C MET A 106 -12.62 -0.86 3.74
N ASP A 107 -12.72 -0.51 5.03
CA ASP A 107 -14.00 -0.27 5.69
C ASP A 107 -14.69 0.97 5.10
N PHE A 108 -13.96 2.07 4.88
CA PHE A 108 -14.50 3.23 4.15
C PHE A 108 -14.95 2.89 2.73
N ALA A 109 -14.20 2.06 2.00
CA ALA A 109 -14.61 1.64 0.67
C ALA A 109 -15.95 0.89 0.70
N ARG A 110 -16.17 0.05 1.71
CA ARG A 110 -17.46 -0.66 1.91
C ARG A 110 -18.58 0.29 2.28
N GLU A 111 -18.33 1.24 3.18
CA GLU A 111 -19.29 2.26 3.60
C GLU A 111 -19.72 3.15 2.42
N CYS A 112 -18.79 3.46 1.51
CA CYS A 112 -19.06 4.19 0.27
C CYS A 112 -19.58 3.30 -0.87
N GLU A 113 -20.03 2.06 -0.58
CA GLU A 113 -20.61 1.12 -1.54
C GLU A 113 -19.71 0.82 -2.77
N VAL A 114 -18.37 0.90 -2.60
CA VAL A 114 -17.42 0.48 -3.63
C VAL A 114 -17.57 -1.03 -3.87
N SER A 115 -17.75 -1.42 -5.14
CA SER A 115 -17.85 -2.83 -5.51
C SER A 115 -16.48 -3.51 -5.44
N LEU A 116 -16.32 -4.49 -4.57
CA LEU A 116 -15.08 -5.25 -4.39
C LEU A 116 -15.20 -6.62 -5.05
N TYR A 117 -14.40 -6.86 -6.09
CA TYR A 117 -14.40 -8.11 -6.86
C TYR A 117 -13.11 -8.89 -6.63
N ALA A 118 -13.18 -10.23 -6.66
CA ALA A 118 -12.04 -11.14 -6.52
C ALA A 118 -11.98 -12.13 -7.68
#